data_AF-A0A4R4Y7N8-F1
#
_entry.id   AF-A0A4R4Y7N8-F1
#
_cell.length_a   1.000
_cell.length_b   1.000
_cell.length_c   1.000
_cell.angle_alpha   90.00
_cell.angle_beta   90.00
_cell.angle_gamma   90.00
#
_symmetry.space_group_name_H-M   'P 1'
#
loop_
_entity.id
_entity.type
_entity.pdbx_description
1 polymer ?
#
loop_
_entity_poly.entity_id
_entity_poly.type
_entity_poly.pdbx_seq_one_letter_code
_entity_poly.pdbx_strand_id
1 'polypeptide(L)'
;MVKALGVPNLLFHDLRPTGNQLAADMGVSTKNLMARMGHDNERAALRYQRKSAKGDRAIADGLDALVQAERGEDDDEDGGAAGARMPMA
;
A
#
# COMPACT_ATOMS: atom_id res chain seq x y z
N MET A 1 -27.58 3.56 18.13
CA MET A 1 -26.82 3.22 16.91
C MET A 1 -25.60 2.32 17.20
N VAL A 2 -24.82 2.52 18.29
CA VAL A 2 -23.69 1.61 18.63
C VAL A 2 -24.09 0.37 19.45
N LYS A 3 -25.14 0.48 20.29
CA LYS A 3 -25.65 -0.61 21.16
C LYS A 3 -26.08 -1.89 20.43
N ALA A 4 -26.35 -1.81 19.13
CA ALA A 4 -26.77 -2.95 18.30
C ALA A 4 -25.60 -3.87 17.90
N LEU A 5 -24.35 -3.44 18.09
CA LEU A 5 -23.15 -4.20 17.73
C LEU A 5 -22.76 -5.26 18.76
N GLY A 6 -23.52 -5.44 19.84
CA GLY A 6 -23.23 -6.42 20.89
C GLY A 6 -22.01 -6.08 21.76
N VAL A 7 -21.36 -4.93 21.53
CA VAL A 7 -20.23 -4.45 22.34
C VAL A 7 -20.76 -3.46 23.38
N PRO A 8 -20.86 -3.86 24.66
CA PRO A 8 -21.27 -2.93 25.71
C PRO A 8 -20.24 -1.81 25.86
N ASN A 9 -20.71 -0.59 26.07
CA ASN A 9 -19.91 0.61 26.33
C ASN A 9 -19.04 1.14 25.16
N LEU A 10 -19.23 0.66 23.93
CA LEU A 10 -18.55 1.24 22.77
C LEU A 10 -19.10 2.64 22.47
N LEU A 11 -18.24 3.65 22.55
CA LEU A 11 -18.52 5.01 22.10
C LEU A 11 -17.97 5.20 20.68
N PHE A 12 -18.61 6.08 19.89
CA PHE A 12 -18.14 6.37 18.53
C PHE A 12 -16.69 6.87 18.48
N HIS A 13 -16.24 7.57 19.52
CA HIS A 13 -14.87 8.08 19.63
C HIS A 13 -13.83 6.95 19.64
N ASP A 14 -14.18 5.78 20.19
CA ASP A 14 -13.27 4.64 20.31
C ASP A 14 -12.94 4.01 18.94
N LEU A 15 -13.70 4.36 17.89
CA LEU A 15 -13.44 3.96 16.51
C LEU A 15 -12.48 4.90 15.78
N ARG A 16 -12.15 6.05 16.36
CA ARG A 16 -11.21 7.02 15.75
C ARG A 16 -9.84 6.39 15.44
N PRO A 17 -9.22 5.59 16.34
CA PRO A 17 -7.96 4.91 16.04
C PRO A 17 -8.07 3.96 14.84
N THR A 18 -9.14 3.17 14.78
CA THR A 18 -9.42 2.26 13.65
C THR A 18 -9.58 3.03 12.35
N GLY A 19 -10.33 4.14 12.37
CA GLY A 19 -10.51 5.01 11.21
C GLY A 19 -9.23 5.69 10.72
N ASN A 20 -8.25 5.91 11.60
CA ASN A 20 -6.92 6.43 11.25
C ASN A 20 -6.00 5.33 10.70
N GLN A 21 -6.04 4.13 11.28
CA GLN A 21 -5.28 2.98 10.76
C GLN A 21 -5.73 2.63 9.34
N LEU A 22 -7.05 2.56 9.09
CA LEU A 22 -7.58 2.28 7.76
C LEU A 22 -7.16 3.34 6.72
N ALA A 23 -7.14 4.61 7.11
CA ALA A 23 -6.67 5.67 6.22
C ALA A 23 -5.18 5.53 5.90
N ALA A 24 -4.36 5.21 6.90
CA ALA A 24 -2.93 4.93 6.70
C ALA A 24 -2.71 3.73 5.77
N ASP A 25 -3.48 2.65 5.94
CA ASP A 25 -3.42 1.44 5.09
C ASP A 25 -3.84 1.70 3.64
N MET A 26 -4.61 2.76 3.37
CA MET A 26 -4.95 3.21 2.01
C MET A 26 -3.81 4.00 1.33
N GLY A 27 -2.67 4.18 2.01
CA GLY A 27 -1.52 4.88 1.44
C GLY A 27 -1.70 6.40 1.36
N VAL A 28 -2.62 6.99 2.14
CA VAL A 28 -2.75 8.46 2.17
C VAL A 28 -1.47 9.12 2.68
N SER A 29 -1.15 10.30 2.13
CA SER A 29 0.01 11.06 2.59
C SER A 29 -0.08 11.40 4.08
N THR A 30 1.06 11.54 4.74
CA THR A 30 1.14 11.90 6.17
C THR A 30 0.37 13.19 6.46
N LYS A 31 0.44 14.17 5.55
CA LYS A 31 -0.29 15.44 5.64
C LYS A 31 -1.81 15.25 5.59
N ASN A 32 -2.30 14.37 4.71
CA ASN A 32 -3.73 14.05 4.63
C ASN A 32 -4.19 13.28 5.88
N LEU A 33 -3.35 12.40 6.42
CA LEU A 33 -3.61 11.71 7.67
C LEU A 33 -3.68 12.68 8.86
N MET A 34 -2.77 13.64 8.94
CA MET A 34 -2.77 14.69 9.96
C MET A 34 -4.03 15.55 9.92
N ALA A 35 -4.45 15.99 8.73
CA ALA A 35 -5.68 16.75 8.55
C ALA A 35 -6.91 15.97 9.05
N ARG A 36 -6.98 14.66 8.76
CA ARG A 36 -8.05 13.76 9.24
C ARG A 36 -8.02 13.55 10.76
N MET A 37 -6.82 13.46 11.34
CA MET A 37 -6.62 13.38 12.79
C MET A 37 -6.86 14.70 13.51
N GLY A 38 -6.99 15.83 12.80
CA GLY A 38 -7.11 17.16 13.41
C GLY A 38 -5.95 17.53 14.34
N HIS A 39 -4.77 16.94 14.11
CA HIS A 39 -3.58 17.13 14.93
C HIS A 39 -2.44 17.70 14.08
N ASP A 40 -1.79 18.78 14.53
CA ASP A 40 -0.56 19.33 13.94
C ASP A 40 0.70 18.58 14.40
N ASN A 41 0.61 17.26 14.61
CA ASN A 41 1.70 16.46 15.14
C ASN A 41 2.08 15.31 14.20
N GLU A 42 3.14 15.52 13.43
CA GLU A 42 3.72 14.54 12.51
C GLU A 42 4.11 13.23 13.21
N ARG A 43 4.65 13.28 14.43
CA ARG A 43 5.05 12.07 15.18
C ARG A 43 3.85 11.19 15.51
N ALA A 44 2.65 11.76 15.65
CA ALA A 44 1.44 10.99 15.84
C ALA A 44 1.01 10.27 14.55
N ALA A 45 1.14 10.91 13.38
CA ALA A 45 0.78 10.35 12.08
C ALA A 45 1.71 9.20 11.68
N LEU A 46 3.02 9.38 11.89
CA LEU A 46 4.03 8.37 11.55
C LEU A 46 3.88 7.06 12.34
N ARG A 47 3.23 7.08 13.52
CA ARG A 47 2.91 5.85 14.26
C ARG A 47 1.94 4.94 13.50
N TYR A 48 1.03 5.51 12.72
CA TYR A 48 0.08 4.75 11.90
C TYR A 48 0.68 4.28 10.56
N GLN A 49 1.76 4.91 10.09
CA GLN A 49 2.48 4.52 8.88
C GLN A 49 3.58 3.46 9.11
N ARG A 50 3.51 2.71 10.21
CA ARG A 50 4.45 1.60 10.42
C ARG A 50 4.27 0.52 9.36
N LYS A 51 5.38 -0.09 8.96
CA LYS A 51 5.46 -1.22 8.03
C LYS A 51 4.35 -2.23 8.31
N SER A 52 3.48 -2.44 7.32
CA SER A 52 2.41 -3.44 7.37
C SER A 52 2.69 -4.51 6.33
N ALA A 53 2.42 -5.78 6.65
CA ALA A 53 2.59 -6.89 5.70
C ALA A 53 1.77 -6.70 4.42
N LYS A 54 0.63 -5.98 4.52
CA LYS A 54 -0.20 -5.59 3.37
C LYS A 54 0.51 -4.57 2.47
N GLY A 55 1.17 -3.57 3.05
CA GLY A 55 1.97 -2.60 2.32
C GLY A 55 3.14 -3.27 1.58
N ASP A 56 3.85 -4.18 2.26
CA ASP A 56 4.93 -4.95 1.64
C ASP A 56 4.43 -5.78 0.44
N ARG A 57 3.27 -6.42 0.58
CA ARG A 57 2.65 -7.19 -0.51
C ARG A 57 2.26 -6.29 -1.69
N ALA A 58 1.63 -5.15 -1.43
CA ALA A 58 1.25 -4.21 -2.47
C ALA A 58 2.47 -3.65 -3.24
N ILE A 59 3.58 -3.42 -2.54
CA ILE A 59 4.85 -3.04 -3.17
C ILE A 59 5.38 -4.18 -4.04
N ALA A 60 5.41 -5.41 -3.52
CA ALA A 60 5.88 -6.57 -4.27
C ALA A 60 5.03 -6.82 -5.53
N ASP A 61 3.70 -6.78 -5.41
CA ASP A 61 2.78 -6.96 -6.54
C ASP A 61 2.95 -5.82 -7.57
N GLY A 62 3.18 -4.58 -7.13
CA GLY A 62 3.45 -3.45 -8.01
C GLY A 62 4.79 -3.57 -8.74
N LEU A 63 5.84 -4.06 -8.05
CA LEU A 63 7.13 -4.34 -8.66
C LEU A 63 7.05 -5.49 -9.67
N ASP A 64 6.31 -6.56 -9.34
CA ASP A 64 6.08 -7.68 -10.25
C ASP A 64 5.37 -7.22 -11.52
N ALA A 65 4.33 -6.40 -11.39
CA ALA A 65 3.61 -5.83 -12.54
C ALA A 65 4.52 -4.98 -13.45
N LEU A 66 5.43 -4.18 -12.89
CA LEU A 66 6.40 -3.40 -13.67
C LEU A 66 7.38 -4.30 -14.42
N VAL A 67 7.89 -5.36 -13.78
CA VAL A 67 8.80 -6.32 -14.42
C VAL A 67 8.12 -7.07 -15.56
N GLN A 68 6.86 -7.46 -15.38
CA GLN A 68 6.11 -8.16 -16.43
C GLN A 68 5.75 -7.25 -17.61
N ALA A 69 5.51 -5.96 -17.37
CA ALA A 69 5.30 -4.99 -18.44
C ALA A 69 6.56 -4.87 -19.33
N GLU A 70 7.74 -4.72 -18.72
CA GLU A 70 9.01 -4.62 -19.45
C GLU A 70 9.31 -5.90 -20.25
N ARG A 71 9.09 -7.10 -19.66
CA ARG A 71 9.29 -8.37 -20.38
C ARG A 71 8.29 -8.61 -21.50
N GLY A 72 7.05 -8.13 -21.34
CA GLY A 72 6.04 -8.24 -22.38
C GLY A 72 6.37 -7.35 -23.60
N GLU A 73 7.01 -6.20 -23.37
CA GLU A 73 7.53 -5.34 -24.43
C GLU A 73 8.70 -6.00 -25.19
N ASP A 74 9.55 -6.78 -24.51
CA ASP A 74 10.61 -7.58 -25.15
C ASP A 74 10.07 -8.72 -26.04
N ASP A 75 8.94 -9.35 -25.67
CA ASP A 75 8.34 -10.47 -26.40
C ASP A 75 7.54 -10.03 -27.64
N ASP A 76 7.05 -8.78 -27.70
CA ASP A 76 6.32 -8.23 -28.84
C ASP A 76 7.25 -7.64 -29.94
N GLU A 77 8.55 -7.44 -29.65
CA GLU A 77 9.55 -7.02 -30.64
C GLU A 77 10.31 -8.19 -31.31
N ASP A 78 10.29 -9.41 -30.76
CA ASP A 78 10.94 -10.59 -31.37
C ASP A 78 9.97 -11.53 -32.11
N GLY A 79 9.17 -10.94 -33.00
CA GLY A 79 8.52 -11.65 -34.11
C GLY A 79 9.44 -11.82 -35.33
N GLY A 80 10.76 -11.65 -35.19
CA GLY A 80 11.64 -11.33 -36.33
C GLY A 80 13.09 -11.79 -36.22
N ALA A 81 13.30 -13.10 -36.31
CA ALA A 81 14.50 -13.78 -36.79
C ALA A 81 15.73 -13.85 -35.85
N ALA A 82 15.86 -15.01 -35.22
CA ALA A 82 17.06 -15.88 -35.20
C ALA A 82 18.43 -15.19 -35.11
N GLY A 83 19.10 -15.26 -33.94
CA GLY A 83 20.48 -14.81 -33.84
C GLY A 83 21.24 -15.17 -32.56
N ALA A 84 21.91 -16.33 -32.60
CA ALA A 84 23.18 -16.66 -31.93
C ALA A 84 23.30 -16.59 -30.38
N ARG A 85 23.43 -17.78 -29.79
CA ARG A 85 24.09 -18.01 -28.49
C ARG A 85 25.52 -17.46 -28.52
N MET A 86 25.85 -16.56 -27.60
CA MET A 86 27.24 -16.12 -27.37
C MET A 86 27.97 -17.13 -26.45
N PRO A 87 29.21 -17.55 -26.79
CA PRO A 87 30.01 -18.36 -25.88
C PRO A 87 30.73 -17.45 -24.86
N MET A 88 30.71 -17.84 -23.59
CA MET A 88 31.59 -17.29 -22.56
C MET A 88 32.98 -17.91 -22.69
N ALA A 89 34.00 -17.06 -22.75
CA ALA A 89 35.43 -17.41 -22.66
C ALA A 89 35.98 -16.97 -21.31
#